data_AF-A0A938YTK1-F1
#
_entry.id   AF-A0A938YTK1-F1
#
_cell.length_a   1.000
_cell.length_b   1.000
_cell.length_c   1.000
_cell.angle_alpha   90.00
_cell.angle_beta   90.00
_cell.angle_gamma   90.00
#
_symmetry.space_group_name_H-M   'P 1'
#
loop_
_entity.id
_entity.type
_entity.pdbx_description
1 polymer ?
#
loop_
_entity_poly.entity_id
_entity_poly.type
_entity_poly.pdbx_seq_one_letter_code
_entity_poly.pdbx_strand_id
1 'polypeptide(L)'
;VTASIHEQTTRLLQERVQLEELEKRMRHLEEKAQPLQDTAARLEQQHPQLIGRKPVSRPLWPLGIVGGLVAVIGIFLPSPWRWLALGAGIAAIIGSILPLMKAAPNKQQGIKQEWQTVLMQLDLLGEELAQLENEQQQKQQQISRAHQALTPFFGDLPVENWQSYLFAYDEDVASYQAYSQQRKQAYQERQAVTEELAPFEEQFRPYAEWLPLQNKTLLEKAAMLQKFHEEMQTIKLSRLQQPSTLLAQQLTRTRNERDQLFAQASALLQQQGLDHPAEISLWLKQWEAAQRTQQRAEELAGMLTPIYPKPVTQAELLQQKDQIKQQQTQLQAQIQQLTEQKQRLELEAVASQKNGTLNQLYQEESELKAVIEELAVAWGSRQLAASILTDVTTELSEQQLPQLLSAASTYFEQLSNGRYQKILLENGLLVAANASETFSIIDLSTGTKDQLIMALRFGYLALQKNHPLCPIIIDDGWLHYDSVRKERFAALLKEFGQSYQVICLSSDQEMVSYYQKYQQPIQDLSKGSERFG
;
A
#
# COMPACT_ATOMS: atom_id res chain seq x y z
N VAL A 1 -13.82 36.78 0.22
CA VAL A 1 -12.70 36.55 -0.73
C VAL A 1 -11.62 37.62 -0.54
N THR A 2 -11.94 38.93 -0.60
CA THR A 2 -10.97 40.02 -0.45
C THR A 2 -10.21 40.03 0.89
N ALA A 3 -10.89 39.73 2.02
CA ALA A 3 -10.23 39.64 3.33
C ALA A 3 -9.07 38.61 3.39
N SER A 4 -9.23 37.46 2.76
CA SER A 4 -8.19 36.41 2.71
C SER A 4 -7.01 36.82 1.84
N ILE A 5 -7.27 37.56 0.76
CA ILE A 5 -6.22 38.09 -0.13
C ILE A 5 -5.47 39.24 0.56
N HIS A 6 -6.16 40.04 1.38
CA HIS A 6 -5.55 41.10 2.19
C HIS A 6 -4.54 40.53 3.20
N GLU A 7 -4.92 39.46 3.89
CA GLU A 7 -4.05 38.75 4.84
C GLU A 7 -2.82 38.13 4.14
N GLN A 8 -3.04 37.45 3.01
CA GLN A 8 -1.96 36.84 2.22
C GLN A 8 -0.99 37.88 1.65
N THR A 9 -1.48 39.02 1.18
CA THR A 9 -0.65 40.12 0.65
C THR A 9 0.17 40.77 1.76
N THR A 10 -0.43 41.00 2.93
CA THR A 10 0.27 41.55 4.10
C THR A 10 1.38 40.61 4.58
N ARG A 11 1.09 39.31 4.63
CA ARG A 11 2.07 38.29 5.00
C ARG A 11 3.24 38.21 4.01
N LEU A 12 2.97 38.27 2.71
CA LEU A 12 4.01 38.31 1.67
C LEU A 12 4.96 39.50 1.85
N LEU A 13 4.41 40.70 2.12
CA LEU A 13 5.20 41.91 2.36
C LEU A 13 6.08 41.77 3.62
N GLN A 14 5.55 41.19 4.69
CA GLN A 14 6.32 40.91 5.91
C GLN A 14 7.44 39.88 5.65
N GLU A 15 7.17 38.81 4.91
CA GLU A 15 8.15 37.79 4.55
C GLU A 15 9.27 38.38 3.67
N ARG A 16 8.97 39.30 2.76
CA ARG A 16 9.98 40.05 1.97
C ARG A 16 10.87 40.94 2.83
N VAL A 17 10.30 41.67 3.79
CA VAL A 17 11.09 42.50 4.73
C VAL A 17 12.01 41.63 5.58
N GLN A 18 11.55 40.47 6.04
CA GLN A 18 12.37 39.52 6.78
C GLN A 18 13.50 38.92 5.92
N LEU A 19 13.25 38.67 4.63
CA LEU A 19 14.29 38.20 3.71
C LEU A 19 15.38 39.26 3.54
N GLU A 20 15.02 40.54 3.38
CA GLU A 20 16.00 41.63 3.30
C GLU A 20 16.83 41.79 4.59
N GLU A 21 16.21 41.59 5.75
CA GLU A 21 16.92 41.63 7.05
C GLU A 21 17.88 40.45 7.20
N LEU A 22 17.46 39.26 6.74
CA LEU A 22 18.29 38.06 6.73
C LEU A 22 19.49 38.21 5.78
N GLU A 23 19.30 38.76 4.58
CA GLU A 23 20.38 39.07 3.63
C GLU A 23 21.38 40.10 4.17
N LYS A 24 20.93 41.06 4.97
CA LYS A 24 21.82 42.01 5.68
C LYS A 24 22.64 41.31 6.76
N ARG A 25 22.04 40.37 7.49
CA ARG A 25 22.73 39.58 8.53
C ARG A 25 23.80 38.65 7.95
N MET A 26 23.49 38.00 6.83
CA MET A 26 24.46 37.18 6.09
C MET A 26 25.65 38.01 5.61
N ARG A 27 25.40 39.15 4.96
CA ARG A 27 26.46 40.08 4.54
C ARG A 27 27.35 40.53 5.70
N HIS A 28 26.76 40.82 6.87
CA HIS A 28 27.53 41.16 8.05
C HIS A 28 28.43 40.01 8.54
N LEU A 29 27.95 38.76 8.50
CA LEU A 29 28.73 37.60 8.90
C LEU A 29 29.83 37.27 7.88
N GLU A 30 29.58 37.44 6.59
CA GLU A 30 30.60 37.35 5.53
C GLU A 30 31.70 38.41 5.70
N GLU A 31 31.33 39.65 6.00
CA GLU A 31 32.29 40.73 6.31
C GLU A 31 33.12 40.43 7.57
N LYS A 32 32.57 39.71 8.55
CA LYS A 32 33.30 39.24 9.73
C LYS A 32 34.20 38.04 9.44
N ALA A 33 33.81 37.18 8.50
CA ALA A 33 34.57 36.00 8.10
C ALA A 33 35.79 36.37 7.23
N GLN A 34 35.71 37.37 6.35
CA GLN A 34 36.83 37.80 5.50
C GLN A 34 38.14 38.09 6.24
N PRO A 35 38.20 38.92 7.31
CA PRO A 35 39.45 39.17 8.02
C PRO A 35 39.98 37.93 8.75
N LEU A 36 39.09 37.01 9.16
CA LEU A 36 39.47 35.74 9.77
C LEU A 36 40.03 34.75 8.72
N GLN A 37 39.47 34.73 7.52
CA GLN A 37 39.99 33.96 6.39
C GLN A 37 41.36 34.50 5.92
N ASP A 38 41.52 35.83 5.88
CA ASP A 38 42.78 36.47 5.54
C ASP A 38 43.87 36.21 6.59
N THR A 39 43.51 36.19 7.87
CA THR A 39 44.45 35.86 8.96
C THR A 39 44.81 34.37 8.96
N ALA A 40 43.83 33.48 8.72
CA ALA A 40 44.08 32.05 8.50
C ALA A 40 45.01 31.82 7.31
N ALA A 41 44.75 32.43 6.14
CA ALA A 41 45.55 32.33 4.93
C ALA A 41 46.96 32.93 5.08
N ARG A 42 47.12 34.02 5.83
CA ARG A 42 48.45 34.58 6.17
C ARG A 42 49.24 33.65 7.08
N LEU A 43 48.61 33.06 8.10
CA LEU A 43 49.22 32.04 8.96
C LEU A 43 49.60 30.79 8.15
N GLU A 44 48.80 30.44 7.14
CA GLU A 44 49.02 29.36 6.20
C GLU A 44 50.25 29.58 5.30
N GLN A 45 50.37 30.77 4.70
CA GLN A 45 51.49 31.15 3.87
C GLN A 45 52.80 31.32 4.65
N GLN A 46 52.74 31.86 5.87
CA GLN A 46 53.92 32.09 6.71
C GLN A 46 54.46 30.78 7.34
N HIS A 47 53.62 29.76 7.50
CA HIS A 47 54.01 28.47 8.08
C HIS A 47 53.52 27.27 7.25
N PRO A 48 54.16 26.95 6.10
CA PRO A 48 53.78 25.83 5.22
C PRO A 48 53.87 24.43 5.86
N GLN A 49 54.47 24.33 7.06
CA GLN A 49 54.61 23.08 7.83
C GLN A 49 53.35 22.72 8.64
N LEU A 50 52.33 23.58 8.71
CA LEU A 50 51.06 23.30 9.40
C LEU A 50 50.10 22.41 8.59
N ILE A 51 50.26 22.34 7.25
CA ILE A 51 49.36 21.62 6.33
C ILE A 51 49.98 20.36 5.70
N GLY A 52 51.20 20.01 6.11
CA GLY A 52 51.79 18.73 5.74
C GLY A 52 51.21 17.56 6.54
N ARG A 53 50.19 16.87 6.00
CA ARG A 53 50.03 15.43 6.25
C ARG A 53 51.34 14.76 5.78
N LYS A 54 52.20 14.35 6.71
CA LYS A 54 53.34 13.51 6.37
C LYS A 54 52.82 12.18 5.82
N PRO A 55 53.14 11.77 4.58
CA PRO A 55 53.00 10.38 4.21
C PRO A 55 53.98 9.58 5.08
N VAL A 56 53.46 8.64 5.86
CA VAL A 56 54.27 7.71 6.64
C VAL A 56 54.97 6.78 5.66
N SER A 57 56.21 7.13 5.31
CA SER A 57 57.20 6.18 4.82
C SER A 57 58.57 6.61 5.32
N ARG A 58 59.01 5.98 6.42
CA ARG A 58 60.42 5.72 6.74
C ARG A 58 60.51 4.74 7.92
N PRO A 59 61.57 3.91 7.93
CA PRO A 59 61.55 2.59 8.54
C PRO A 59 61.67 2.65 10.06
N LEU A 60 61.03 1.69 10.71
CA LEU A 60 61.21 1.38 12.13
C LEU A 60 62.69 1.11 12.42
N TRP A 61 63.31 1.92 13.27
CA TRP A 61 64.50 1.50 14.01
C TRP A 61 64.07 0.61 15.20
N PRO A 62 64.82 -0.45 15.54
CA PRO A 62 64.23 -1.71 16.02
C PRO A 62 64.11 -1.82 17.54
N LEU A 63 64.50 -0.81 18.33
CA LEU A 63 64.78 -1.02 19.76
C LEU A 63 63.52 -1.12 20.65
N GLY A 64 62.44 -0.41 20.33
CA GLY A 64 61.21 -0.44 21.14
C GLY A 64 60.41 -1.75 21.00
N ILE A 65 60.39 -2.32 19.78
CA ILE A 65 59.71 -3.58 19.51
C ILE A 65 60.51 -4.77 20.09
N VAL A 66 61.85 -4.69 20.04
CA VAL A 66 62.74 -5.70 20.65
C VAL A 66 62.65 -5.69 22.18
N GLY A 67 62.55 -4.51 22.83
CA GLY A 67 62.37 -4.42 24.29
C GLY A 67 61.04 -5.02 24.78
N GLY A 68 59.95 -4.82 24.03
CA GLY A 68 58.65 -5.43 24.32
C GLY A 68 58.65 -6.96 24.14
N LEU A 69 59.30 -7.47 23.08
CA LEU A 69 59.43 -8.91 22.84
C LEU A 69 60.29 -9.62 23.91
N VAL A 70 61.39 -8.99 24.37
CA VAL A 70 62.26 -9.55 25.41
C VAL A 70 61.55 -9.63 26.77
N ALA A 71 60.68 -8.67 27.10
CA ALA A 71 59.88 -8.71 28.32
C ALA A 71 58.83 -9.83 28.30
N VAL A 72 58.21 -10.08 27.13
CA VAL A 72 57.19 -11.14 26.96
C VAL A 72 57.82 -12.53 26.95
N ILE A 73 58.96 -12.72 26.29
CA ILE A 73 59.70 -14.00 26.29
C ILE A 73 60.25 -14.31 27.69
N GLY A 74 60.69 -13.28 28.43
CA GLY A 74 61.23 -13.42 29.79
C GLY A 74 60.27 -14.08 30.79
N ILE A 75 58.96 -13.92 30.62
CA ILE A 75 57.92 -14.46 31.52
C ILE A 75 57.94 -16.00 31.58
N PHE A 76 58.39 -16.67 30.51
CA PHE A 76 58.40 -18.12 30.38
C PHE A 76 59.77 -18.79 30.70
N LEU A 77 60.78 -18.03 31.15
CA LEU A 77 62.11 -18.56 31.52
C LEU A 77 62.24 -18.92 33.02
N PRO A 78 63.03 -19.95 33.41
CA PRO A 78 63.25 -20.31 34.82
C PRO A 78 64.11 -19.30 35.60
N SER A 79 63.97 -19.28 36.93
CA SER A 79 64.73 -18.40 37.82
C SER A 79 66.23 -18.77 37.83
N PRO A 80 67.17 -17.81 37.74
CA PRO A 80 67.04 -16.36 37.97
C PRO A 80 66.87 -15.50 36.70
N TRP A 81 66.92 -16.09 35.51
CA TRP A 81 66.98 -15.37 34.23
C TRP A 81 65.73 -14.56 33.89
N ARG A 82 64.58 -14.96 34.45
CA ARG A 82 63.30 -14.25 34.31
C ARG A 82 63.35 -12.80 34.78
N TRP A 83 63.98 -12.54 35.93
CA TRP A 83 64.03 -11.20 36.51
C TRP A 83 65.02 -10.29 35.79
N LEU A 84 66.09 -10.86 35.24
CA LEU A 84 67.04 -10.13 34.39
C LEU A 84 66.40 -9.71 33.05
N ALA A 85 65.62 -10.59 32.42
CA ALA A 85 64.95 -10.28 31.15
C ALA A 85 63.83 -9.22 31.31
N LEU A 86 63.03 -9.30 32.38
CA LEU A 86 62.01 -8.30 32.69
C LEU A 86 62.64 -6.93 33.05
N GLY A 87 63.73 -6.92 33.81
CA GLY A 87 64.47 -5.69 34.13
C GLY A 87 65.08 -5.01 32.91
N ALA A 88 65.67 -5.78 31.99
CA ALA A 88 66.25 -5.25 30.75
C ALA A 88 65.18 -4.68 29.79
N GLY A 89 64.01 -5.34 29.69
CA GLY A 89 62.90 -4.86 28.86
C GLY A 89 62.32 -3.53 29.34
N ILE A 90 62.14 -3.37 30.65
CA ILE A 90 61.61 -2.13 31.25
C ILE A 90 62.63 -0.99 31.15
N ALA A 91 63.92 -1.26 31.33
CA ALA A 91 64.98 -0.26 31.17
C ALA A 91 65.09 0.25 29.71
N ALA A 92 64.88 -0.61 28.71
CA ALA A 92 64.87 -0.22 27.31
C ALA A 92 63.67 0.67 26.95
N ILE A 93 62.50 0.42 27.56
CA ILE A 93 61.31 1.25 27.38
C ILE A 93 61.53 2.63 28.03
N ILE A 94 62.04 2.68 29.26
CA ILE A 94 62.32 3.94 29.97
C ILE A 94 63.43 4.75 29.25
N GLY A 95 64.46 4.08 28.72
CA GLY A 95 65.53 4.71 27.94
C GLY A 95 65.07 5.33 26.62
N SER A 96 63.98 4.83 26.03
CA SER A 96 63.40 5.39 24.79
C SER A 96 62.51 6.63 25.02
N ILE A 97 62.06 6.86 26.25
CA ILE A 97 61.20 8.00 26.62
C ILE A 97 62.03 9.15 27.25
N LEU A 98 63.21 8.86 27.80
CA LEU A 98 64.05 9.86 28.46
C LEU A 98 64.53 11.06 27.59
N PRO A 99 64.73 10.98 26.26
CA PRO A 99 65.07 12.15 25.45
C PRO A 99 63.87 13.05 25.12
N LEU A 100 62.63 12.66 25.45
CA LEU A 100 61.42 13.44 25.16
C LEU A 100 61.04 14.44 26.26
N MET A 101 61.68 14.38 27.44
CA MET A 101 61.30 15.23 28.58
C MET A 101 62.32 16.32 28.95
N LYS A 102 63.31 16.59 28.10
CA LYS A 102 64.22 17.74 28.26
C LYS A 102 64.42 18.50 26.95
N ALA A 103 63.46 19.34 26.60
CA ALA A 103 63.65 20.46 25.68
C ALA A 103 62.73 21.64 26.07
N ALA A 104 63.32 22.84 26.10
CA ALA A 104 62.76 24.12 26.52
C ALA A 104 61.54 24.58 25.68
N PRO A 105 60.76 25.60 26.10
CA PRO A 105 59.48 25.92 25.48
C PRO A 105 59.68 26.41 24.05
N ASN A 106 59.12 25.66 23.11
CA ASN A 106 59.26 25.93 21.69
C ASN A 106 58.16 26.93 21.28
N LYS A 107 58.55 28.12 20.79
CA LYS A 107 57.66 29.22 20.33
C LYS A 107 56.65 28.83 19.23
N GLN A 108 56.67 27.59 18.73
CA GLN A 108 55.73 27.04 17.75
C GLN A 108 54.40 26.55 18.33
N GLN A 109 54.27 26.35 19.65
CA GLN A 109 53.01 25.85 20.25
C GLN A 109 51.91 26.92 20.34
N GLY A 110 52.26 28.20 20.53
CA GLY A 110 51.30 29.31 20.55
C GLY A 110 50.67 29.60 19.19
N ILE A 111 51.47 29.55 18.12
CA ILE A 111 51.01 29.82 16.74
C ILE A 111 50.03 28.72 16.26
N LYS A 112 50.24 27.47 16.69
CA LYS A 112 49.30 26.37 16.39
C LYS A 112 47.96 26.53 17.14
N GLN A 113 47.99 27.03 18.38
CA GLN A 113 46.77 27.33 19.14
C GLN A 113 46.01 28.50 18.53
N GLU A 114 46.68 29.58 18.16
CA GLU A 114 46.05 30.73 17.47
C GLU A 114 45.41 30.30 16.13
N TRP A 115 46.13 29.50 15.32
CA TRP A 115 45.58 28.95 14.07
C TRP A 115 44.37 28.03 14.31
N GLN A 116 44.40 27.18 15.33
CA GLN A 116 43.25 26.34 15.70
C GLN A 116 42.07 27.16 16.21
N THR A 117 42.29 28.25 16.96
CA THR A 117 41.22 29.13 17.41
C THR A 117 40.59 29.92 16.26
N VAL A 118 41.39 30.38 15.29
CA VAL A 118 40.89 31.07 14.09
C VAL A 118 40.10 30.12 13.20
N LEU A 119 40.57 28.88 13.01
CA LEU A 119 39.82 27.84 12.29
C LEU A 119 38.50 27.49 12.98
N MET A 120 38.50 27.33 14.30
CA MET A 120 37.26 27.04 15.03
C MET A 120 36.26 28.21 14.95
N GLN A 121 36.73 29.46 14.93
CA GLN A 121 35.88 30.63 14.70
C GLN A 121 35.35 30.68 13.26
N LEU A 122 36.15 30.30 12.27
CA LEU A 122 35.73 30.18 10.87
C LEU A 122 34.74 29.03 10.65
N ASP A 123 34.93 27.89 11.29
CA ASP A 123 34.00 26.76 11.23
C ASP A 123 32.65 27.14 11.87
N LEU A 124 32.67 27.83 13.02
CA LEU A 124 31.45 28.31 13.68
C LEU A 124 30.71 29.35 12.82
N LEU A 125 31.44 30.32 12.25
CA LEU A 125 30.85 31.31 11.34
C LEU A 125 30.37 30.68 10.03
N GLY A 126 31.06 29.66 9.52
CA GLY A 126 30.66 28.90 8.35
C GLY A 126 29.40 28.07 8.59
N GLU A 127 29.26 27.48 9.78
CA GLU A 127 28.04 26.77 10.19
C GLU A 127 26.86 27.74 10.36
N GLU A 128 27.06 28.91 10.98
CA GLU A 128 26.03 29.97 11.07
C GLU A 128 25.63 30.49 9.69
N LEU A 129 26.58 30.70 8.77
CA LEU A 129 26.30 31.11 7.39
C LEU A 129 25.53 30.03 6.63
N ALA A 130 25.91 28.76 6.74
CA ALA A 130 25.20 27.66 6.09
C ALA A 130 23.76 27.49 6.62
N GLN A 131 23.55 27.73 7.92
CA GLN A 131 22.21 27.76 8.51
C GLN A 131 21.36 28.91 7.95
N LEU A 132 21.94 30.12 7.85
CA LEU A 132 21.26 31.29 7.30
C LEU A 132 21.00 31.17 5.79
N GLU A 133 21.90 30.58 5.02
CA GLU A 133 21.69 30.28 3.59
C GLU A 133 20.50 29.34 3.38
N ASN A 134 20.38 28.31 4.22
CA ASN A 134 19.24 27.39 4.15
C ASN A 134 17.94 28.11 4.53
N GLU A 135 17.96 28.97 5.56
CA GLU A 135 16.81 29.80 5.93
C GLU A 135 16.42 30.80 4.82
N GLN A 136 17.41 31.40 4.14
CA GLN A 136 17.20 32.27 2.99
C GLN A 136 16.52 31.51 1.85
N GLN A 137 17.04 30.34 1.46
CA GLN A 137 16.46 29.51 0.40
C GLN A 137 15.03 29.11 0.73
N GLN A 138 14.75 28.74 1.98
CA GLN A 138 13.40 28.41 2.42
C GLN A 138 12.45 29.61 2.34
N LYS A 139 12.86 30.79 2.83
CA LYS A 139 12.05 32.01 2.73
C LYS A 139 11.82 32.43 1.27
N GLN A 140 12.81 32.29 0.41
CA GLN A 140 12.69 32.64 -1.01
C GLN A 140 11.76 31.68 -1.78
N GLN A 141 11.76 30.40 -1.42
CA GLN A 141 10.76 29.44 -1.89
C GLN A 141 9.34 29.74 -1.38
N GLN A 142 9.20 30.20 -0.13
CA GLN A 142 7.89 30.60 0.42
C GLN A 142 7.35 31.84 -0.29
N ILE A 143 8.17 32.88 -0.47
CA ILE A 143 7.80 34.11 -1.17
C ILE A 143 7.41 33.84 -2.62
N SER A 144 8.17 32.99 -3.34
CA SER A 144 7.86 32.65 -4.74
C SER A 144 6.54 31.88 -4.88
N ARG A 145 6.26 30.94 -3.97
CA ARG A 145 4.97 30.23 -3.93
C ARG A 145 3.81 31.16 -3.62
N ALA A 146 3.96 32.04 -2.64
CA ALA A 146 2.94 33.01 -2.27
C ALA A 146 2.69 34.03 -3.40
N HIS A 147 3.73 34.47 -4.10
CA HIS A 147 3.62 35.32 -5.28
C HIS A 147 2.84 34.61 -6.41
N GLN A 148 3.18 33.36 -6.73
CA GLN A 148 2.48 32.56 -7.75
C GLN A 148 1.00 32.35 -7.41
N ALA A 149 0.67 32.12 -6.14
CA ALA A 149 -0.71 31.95 -5.69
C ALA A 149 -1.55 33.24 -5.86
N LEU A 150 -0.93 34.41 -5.71
CA LEU A 150 -1.58 35.72 -5.81
C LEU A 150 -1.57 36.29 -7.26
N THR A 151 -0.75 35.73 -8.16
CA THR A 151 -0.61 36.18 -9.55
C THR A 151 -1.94 36.20 -10.33
N PRO A 152 -2.85 35.22 -10.21
CA PRO A 152 -4.14 35.25 -10.92
C PRO A 152 -5.05 36.43 -10.53
N PHE A 153 -4.85 37.02 -9.35
CA PHE A 153 -5.66 38.13 -8.85
C PHE A 153 -5.10 39.50 -9.23
N PHE A 154 -3.77 39.65 -9.23
CA PHE A 154 -3.09 40.92 -9.51
C PHE A 154 -2.51 41.03 -10.93
N GLY A 155 -2.37 39.92 -11.65
CA GLY A 155 -1.77 39.90 -12.99
C GLY A 155 -0.32 40.41 -12.97
N ASP A 156 0.00 41.33 -13.88
CA ASP A 156 1.34 41.91 -14.06
C ASP A 156 1.61 43.13 -13.16
N LEU A 157 0.73 43.43 -12.19
CA LEU A 157 0.92 44.54 -11.26
C LEU A 157 2.17 44.31 -10.40
N PRO A 158 3.02 45.33 -10.20
CA PRO A 158 4.12 45.26 -9.24
C PRO A 158 3.60 44.98 -7.83
N VAL A 159 4.29 44.10 -7.10
CA VAL A 159 3.91 43.65 -5.74
C VAL A 159 3.75 44.83 -4.78
N GLU A 160 4.52 45.89 -4.99
CA GLU A 160 4.50 47.12 -4.19
C GLU A 160 3.13 47.82 -4.26
N ASN A 161 2.38 47.60 -5.33
CA ASN A 161 1.09 48.24 -5.59
C ASN A 161 -0.12 47.35 -5.23
N TRP A 162 0.09 46.09 -4.87
CA TRP A 162 -0.99 45.14 -4.59
C TRP A 162 -1.89 45.58 -3.43
N GLN A 163 -1.30 46.17 -2.39
CA GLN A 163 -2.04 46.61 -1.22
C GLN A 163 -2.93 47.83 -1.53
N SER A 164 -2.41 48.82 -2.27
CA SER A 164 -3.19 49.98 -2.72
C SER A 164 -4.31 49.58 -3.67
N TYR A 165 -4.06 48.62 -4.57
CA TYR A 165 -5.08 48.09 -5.47
C TYR A 165 -6.22 47.39 -4.72
N LEU A 166 -5.90 46.58 -3.70
CA LEU A 166 -6.92 45.93 -2.87
C LEU A 166 -7.84 46.93 -2.16
N PHE A 167 -7.27 48.00 -1.59
CA PHE A 167 -8.07 49.04 -0.94
C PHE A 167 -9.01 49.75 -1.91
N ALA A 168 -8.51 50.12 -3.09
CA ALA A 168 -9.34 50.73 -4.13
C ALA A 168 -10.45 49.78 -4.61
N TYR A 169 -10.12 48.49 -4.79
CA TYR A 169 -11.10 47.47 -5.17
C TYR A 169 -12.20 47.29 -4.12
N ASP A 170 -11.85 47.23 -2.82
CA ASP A 170 -12.84 47.10 -1.75
C ASP A 170 -13.77 48.34 -1.68
N GLU A 171 -13.24 49.54 -1.92
CA GLU A 171 -14.02 50.78 -1.99
C GLU A 171 -14.99 50.81 -3.19
N ASP A 172 -14.52 50.36 -4.36
CA ASP A 172 -15.35 50.24 -5.56
C ASP A 172 -16.49 49.22 -5.37
N VAL A 173 -16.20 48.07 -4.76
CA VAL A 173 -17.22 47.05 -4.46
C VAL A 173 -18.27 47.60 -3.48
N ALA A 174 -17.84 48.30 -2.42
CA ALA A 174 -18.75 48.91 -1.46
C ALA A 174 -19.66 49.97 -2.13
N SER A 175 -19.07 50.81 -2.97
CA SER A 175 -19.78 51.84 -3.73
C SER A 175 -20.80 51.23 -4.71
N TYR A 176 -20.41 50.18 -5.44
CA TYR A 176 -21.31 49.45 -6.32
C TYR A 176 -22.52 48.85 -5.57
N GLN A 177 -22.27 48.24 -4.40
CA GLN A 177 -23.34 47.67 -3.58
C GLN A 177 -24.32 48.75 -3.09
N ALA A 178 -23.82 49.90 -2.65
CA ALA A 178 -24.63 51.03 -2.23
C ALA A 178 -25.52 51.54 -3.39
N TYR A 179 -24.95 51.76 -4.58
CA TYR A 179 -25.71 52.19 -5.75
C TYR A 179 -26.74 51.14 -6.21
N SER A 180 -26.40 49.85 -6.14
CA SER A 180 -27.32 48.77 -6.46
C SER A 180 -28.54 48.75 -5.54
N GLN A 181 -28.33 48.96 -4.23
CA GLN A 181 -29.40 49.07 -3.24
C GLN A 181 -30.27 50.32 -3.47
N GLN A 182 -29.65 51.48 -3.68
CA GLN A 182 -30.37 52.73 -3.96
C GLN A 182 -31.24 52.60 -5.22
N ARG A 183 -30.70 51.98 -6.28
CA ARG A 183 -31.44 51.72 -7.52
C ARG A 183 -32.63 50.79 -7.27
N LYS A 184 -32.48 49.77 -6.42
CA LYS A 184 -33.57 48.85 -6.06
C LYS A 184 -34.69 49.59 -5.33
N GLN A 185 -34.36 50.45 -4.37
CA GLN A 185 -35.32 51.28 -3.65
C GLN A 185 -36.05 52.24 -4.59
N ALA A 186 -35.32 52.98 -5.42
CA ALA A 186 -35.91 53.91 -6.39
C ALA A 186 -36.83 53.20 -7.40
N TYR A 187 -36.51 51.97 -7.81
CA TYR A 187 -37.37 51.17 -8.68
C TYR A 187 -38.68 50.75 -7.98
N GLN A 188 -38.60 50.36 -6.71
CA GLN A 188 -39.76 50.01 -5.89
C GLN A 188 -40.67 51.22 -5.65
N GLU A 189 -40.10 52.37 -5.30
CA GLU A 189 -40.85 53.63 -5.14
C GLU A 189 -41.56 54.02 -6.45
N ARG A 190 -40.85 53.94 -7.58
CA ARG A 190 -41.45 54.22 -8.89
C ARG A 190 -42.59 53.26 -9.22
N GLN A 191 -42.43 51.96 -8.92
CA GLN A 191 -43.50 50.98 -9.13
C GLN A 191 -44.72 51.27 -8.25
N ALA A 192 -44.52 51.55 -6.96
CA ALA A 192 -45.60 51.91 -6.04
C ALA A 192 -46.37 53.15 -6.52
N VAL A 193 -45.66 54.21 -6.91
CA VAL A 193 -46.29 55.41 -7.49
C VAL A 193 -47.03 55.10 -8.80
N THR A 194 -46.49 54.20 -9.64
CA THR A 194 -47.15 53.79 -10.89
C THR A 194 -48.44 53.02 -10.60
N GLU A 195 -48.45 52.14 -9.60
CA GLU A 195 -49.63 51.39 -9.17
C GLU A 195 -50.70 52.31 -8.54
N GLU A 196 -50.30 53.31 -7.76
CA GLU A 196 -51.22 54.32 -7.20
C GLU A 196 -51.86 55.20 -8.29
N LEU A 197 -51.15 55.46 -9.39
CA LEU A 197 -51.65 56.27 -10.51
C LEU A 197 -52.49 55.47 -11.52
N ALA A 198 -52.32 54.15 -11.60
CA ALA A 198 -53.06 53.25 -12.51
C ALA A 198 -54.61 53.38 -12.46
N PRO A 199 -55.28 53.44 -11.28
CA PRO A 199 -56.74 53.59 -11.25
C PRO A 199 -57.21 54.93 -11.81
N PHE A 200 -56.42 56.00 -11.67
CA PHE A 200 -56.72 57.28 -12.29
C PHE A 200 -56.53 57.22 -13.81
N GLU A 201 -55.55 56.45 -14.29
CA GLU A 201 -55.31 56.24 -15.71
C GLU A 201 -56.46 55.47 -16.40
N GLU A 202 -57.04 54.47 -15.73
CA GLU A 202 -58.22 53.73 -16.21
C GLU A 202 -59.47 54.61 -16.34
N GLN A 203 -59.65 55.62 -15.48
CA GLN A 203 -60.80 56.54 -15.57
C GLN A 203 -60.83 57.33 -16.89
N PHE A 204 -59.70 57.49 -17.57
CA PHE A 204 -59.63 58.17 -18.87
C PHE A 204 -59.91 57.25 -20.07
N ARG A 205 -59.93 55.92 -19.87
CA ARG A 205 -60.07 54.92 -20.94
C ARG A 205 -61.35 55.07 -21.77
N PRO A 206 -62.54 55.34 -21.20
CA PRO A 206 -63.77 55.52 -21.98
C PRO A 206 -63.73 56.73 -22.91
N TYR A 207 -62.88 57.72 -22.59
CA TYR A 207 -62.79 58.97 -23.33
C TYR A 207 -61.68 58.96 -24.40
N ALA A 208 -60.86 57.90 -24.45
CA ALA A 208 -59.74 57.77 -25.38
C ALA A 208 -60.16 57.69 -26.85
N GLU A 209 -61.40 57.30 -27.14
CA GLU A 209 -61.96 57.30 -28.50
C GLU A 209 -62.39 58.70 -28.95
N TRP A 210 -62.71 59.59 -28.01
CA TRP A 210 -63.27 60.92 -28.30
C TRP A 210 -62.25 62.04 -28.09
N LEU A 211 -61.20 61.81 -27.31
CA LEU A 211 -60.15 62.76 -26.98
C LEU A 211 -58.76 62.17 -27.27
N PRO A 212 -57.82 62.96 -27.82
CA PRO A 212 -56.47 62.50 -28.15
C PRO A 212 -55.59 62.39 -26.89
N LEU A 213 -55.86 61.39 -26.04
CA LEU A 213 -55.25 61.22 -24.71
C LEU A 213 -53.94 60.40 -24.70
N GLN A 214 -53.47 59.94 -25.87
CA GLN A 214 -52.28 59.07 -25.99
C GLN A 214 -50.97 59.85 -25.71
N ASN A 215 -50.04 59.22 -25.00
CA ASN A 215 -48.72 59.79 -24.63
C ASN A 215 -48.77 61.11 -23.84
N LYS A 216 -49.85 61.34 -23.10
CA LYS A 216 -50.03 62.51 -22.23
C LYS A 216 -49.95 62.13 -20.77
N THR A 217 -49.41 63.03 -19.96
CA THR A 217 -49.41 62.89 -18.50
C THR A 217 -50.84 62.98 -17.95
N LEU A 218 -51.08 62.43 -16.76
CA LEU A 218 -52.39 62.47 -16.08
C LEU A 218 -52.96 63.90 -15.96
N LEU A 219 -52.08 64.87 -15.74
CA LEU A 219 -52.43 66.29 -15.59
C LEU A 219 -52.91 66.91 -16.92
N GLU A 220 -52.26 66.55 -18.04
CA GLU A 220 -52.67 66.96 -19.38
C GLU A 220 -53.99 66.30 -19.82
N LYS A 221 -54.19 65.02 -19.46
CA LYS A 221 -55.45 64.30 -19.72
C LYS A 221 -56.64 64.95 -19.01
N ALA A 222 -56.46 65.33 -17.73
CA ALA A 222 -57.49 65.99 -16.93
C ALA A 222 -57.91 67.35 -17.52
N ALA A 223 -56.94 68.17 -17.95
CA ALA A 223 -57.21 69.47 -18.54
C ALA A 223 -58.03 69.37 -19.85
N MET A 224 -57.76 68.36 -20.69
CA MET A 224 -58.50 68.16 -21.93
C MET A 224 -59.95 67.71 -21.70
N LEU A 225 -60.18 66.84 -20.71
CA LEU A 225 -61.52 66.37 -20.37
C LEU A 225 -62.40 67.52 -19.85
N GLN A 226 -61.81 68.42 -19.05
CA GLN A 226 -62.51 69.60 -18.57
C GLN A 226 -62.98 70.51 -19.71
N LYS A 227 -62.10 70.78 -20.69
CA LYS A 227 -62.45 71.58 -21.87
C LYS A 227 -63.57 70.95 -22.69
N PHE A 228 -63.51 69.64 -22.91
CA PHE A 228 -64.55 68.90 -23.64
C PHE A 228 -65.92 68.96 -22.94
N HIS A 229 -65.94 68.88 -21.61
CA HIS A 229 -67.17 69.00 -20.82
C HIS A 229 -67.87 70.34 -21.06
N GLU A 230 -67.13 71.45 -21.05
CA GLU A 230 -67.66 72.80 -21.26
C GLU A 230 -68.27 72.94 -22.66
N GLU A 231 -67.57 72.47 -23.70
CA GLU A 231 -68.07 72.47 -25.08
C GLU A 231 -69.37 71.65 -25.21
N MET A 232 -69.43 70.46 -24.61
CA MET A 232 -70.62 69.61 -24.74
C MET A 232 -71.86 70.13 -24.00
N GLN A 233 -71.68 70.82 -22.87
CA GLN A 233 -72.79 71.47 -22.16
C GLN A 233 -73.44 72.56 -23.02
N THR A 234 -72.64 73.36 -23.73
CA THR A 234 -73.17 74.40 -24.62
C THR A 234 -73.99 73.81 -25.77
N ILE A 235 -73.55 72.68 -26.35
CA ILE A 235 -74.27 71.98 -27.41
C ILE A 235 -75.58 71.37 -26.89
N LYS A 236 -75.59 70.77 -25.70
CA LYS A 236 -76.80 70.17 -25.10
C LYS A 236 -77.91 71.21 -24.88
N LEU A 237 -77.55 72.39 -24.39
CA LEU A 237 -78.49 73.52 -24.19
C LEU A 237 -79.11 74.01 -25.52
N SER A 238 -78.35 73.98 -26.61
CA SER A 238 -78.85 74.40 -27.94
C SER A 238 -79.83 73.41 -28.59
N ARG A 239 -79.65 72.10 -28.39
CA ARG A 239 -80.47 71.05 -29.05
C ARG A 239 -81.82 70.79 -28.38
N LEU A 240 -81.96 71.07 -27.09
CA LEU A 240 -83.19 70.80 -26.33
C LEU A 240 -84.38 71.70 -26.75
N GLN A 241 -84.14 72.81 -27.44
CA GLN A 241 -85.19 73.79 -27.75
C GLN A 241 -85.92 73.56 -29.10
N GLN A 242 -85.53 72.60 -29.94
CA GLN A 242 -85.97 72.54 -31.36
C GLN A 242 -86.79 71.31 -31.87
N PRO A 243 -86.85 70.08 -31.27
CA PRO A 243 -87.48 68.92 -31.95
C PRO A 243 -88.86 68.39 -31.46
N SER A 244 -89.47 68.89 -30.38
CA SER A 244 -90.55 68.14 -29.68
C SER A 244 -91.88 67.96 -30.44
N THR A 245 -92.15 68.74 -31.48
CA THR A 245 -93.45 68.73 -32.19
C THR A 245 -93.50 67.82 -33.42
N LEU A 246 -92.40 67.70 -34.18
CA LEU A 246 -92.33 66.84 -35.37
C LEU A 246 -92.21 65.34 -35.00
N LEU A 247 -91.50 65.03 -33.93
CA LEU A 247 -91.34 63.66 -33.41
C LEU A 247 -92.67 63.07 -32.93
N ALA A 248 -93.54 63.88 -32.32
CA ALA A 248 -94.84 63.42 -31.83
C ALA A 248 -95.76 62.95 -32.98
N GLN A 249 -95.74 63.64 -34.12
CA GLN A 249 -96.55 63.28 -35.29
C GLN A 249 -96.02 62.01 -35.99
N GLN A 250 -94.69 61.86 -36.10
CA GLN A 250 -94.09 60.65 -36.65
C GLN A 250 -94.40 59.42 -35.79
N LEU A 251 -94.35 59.56 -34.46
CA LEU A 251 -94.64 58.48 -33.51
C LEU A 251 -96.05 57.90 -33.69
N THR A 252 -97.03 58.77 -33.90
CA THR A 252 -98.43 58.35 -34.10
C THR A 252 -98.61 57.57 -35.39
N ARG A 253 -97.94 58.00 -36.48
CA ARG A 253 -98.01 57.30 -37.77
C ARG A 253 -97.38 55.91 -37.70
N THR A 254 -96.17 55.79 -37.13
CA THR A 254 -95.47 54.51 -37.01
C THR A 254 -96.20 53.53 -36.08
N ARG A 255 -96.91 54.03 -35.05
CA ARG A 255 -97.77 53.18 -34.19
C ARG A 255 -98.91 52.54 -34.96
N ASN A 256 -99.60 53.30 -35.80
CA ASN A 256 -100.71 52.77 -36.60
C ASN A 256 -100.22 51.73 -37.63
N GLU A 257 -99.07 51.97 -38.28
CA GLU A 257 -98.46 51.01 -39.21
C GLU A 257 -98.04 49.71 -38.49
N ARG A 258 -97.48 49.81 -37.28
CA ARG A 258 -97.15 48.65 -36.43
C ARG A 258 -98.39 47.81 -36.11
N ASP A 259 -99.48 48.43 -35.70
CA ASP A 259 -100.69 47.72 -35.27
C ASP A 259 -101.35 46.97 -36.44
N GLN A 260 -101.29 47.50 -37.66
CA GLN A 260 -101.73 46.79 -38.86
C GLN A 260 -100.86 45.56 -39.18
N LEU A 261 -99.54 45.67 -39.07
CA LEU A 261 -98.62 44.54 -39.28
C LEU A 261 -98.84 43.44 -38.24
N PHE A 262 -99.13 43.80 -36.98
CA PHE A 262 -99.45 42.84 -35.93
C PHE A 262 -100.74 42.06 -36.23
N ALA A 263 -101.78 42.73 -36.74
CA ALA A 263 -103.02 42.07 -37.12
C ALA A 263 -102.80 41.03 -38.24
N GLN A 264 -101.95 41.33 -39.23
CA GLN A 264 -101.64 40.40 -40.32
C GLN A 264 -100.81 39.19 -39.87
N ALA A 265 -99.87 39.39 -38.94
CA ALA A 265 -98.96 38.33 -38.46
C ALA A 265 -99.54 37.46 -37.32
N SER A 266 -100.67 37.86 -36.73
CA SER A 266 -101.28 37.18 -35.57
C SER A 266 -101.52 35.67 -35.79
N ALA A 267 -101.96 35.27 -36.98
CA ALA A 267 -102.21 33.87 -37.30
C ALA A 267 -100.93 33.00 -37.29
N LEU A 268 -99.80 33.55 -37.73
CA LEU A 268 -98.51 32.85 -37.75
C LEU A 268 -97.93 32.70 -36.33
N LEU A 269 -98.15 33.70 -35.47
CA LEU A 269 -97.69 33.67 -34.08
C LEU A 269 -98.43 32.60 -33.28
N GLN A 270 -99.75 32.50 -33.45
CA GLN A 270 -100.55 31.48 -32.76
C GLN A 270 -100.16 30.04 -33.16
N GLN A 271 -99.71 29.81 -34.40
CA GLN A 271 -99.27 28.48 -34.84
C GLN A 271 -98.05 27.97 -34.04
N GLN A 272 -97.22 28.88 -33.52
CA GLN A 272 -96.06 28.58 -32.69
C GLN A 272 -96.33 28.82 -31.19
N GLY A 273 -97.58 29.10 -30.80
CA GLY A 273 -97.97 29.38 -29.42
C GLY A 273 -97.44 30.71 -28.87
N LEU A 274 -97.19 31.70 -29.73
CA LEU A 274 -96.75 33.05 -29.35
C LEU A 274 -97.93 34.02 -29.40
N ASP A 275 -98.06 34.86 -28.36
CA ASP A 275 -99.14 35.86 -28.28
C ASP A 275 -98.70 37.23 -28.80
N HIS A 276 -97.39 37.51 -28.82
CA HIS A 276 -96.86 38.81 -29.23
C HIS A 276 -95.53 38.72 -30.00
N PRO A 277 -95.29 39.52 -31.06
CA PRO A 277 -94.03 39.50 -31.83
C PRO A 277 -92.75 39.76 -31.04
N ALA A 278 -92.87 40.44 -29.89
CA ALA A 278 -91.74 40.67 -28.99
C ALA A 278 -91.13 39.35 -28.45
N GLU A 279 -91.96 38.30 -28.34
CA GLU A 279 -91.56 36.99 -27.83
C GLU A 279 -90.77 36.16 -28.85
N ILE A 280 -90.84 36.49 -30.14
CA ILE A 280 -90.12 35.79 -31.21
C ILE A 280 -88.62 35.72 -30.91
N SER A 281 -88.04 36.83 -30.43
CA SER A 281 -86.61 36.89 -30.11
C SER A 281 -86.22 35.95 -28.97
N LEU A 282 -87.07 35.85 -27.93
CA LEU A 282 -86.86 34.95 -26.80
C LEU A 282 -87.04 33.50 -27.24
N TRP A 283 -88.10 33.21 -28.00
CA TRP A 283 -88.40 31.89 -28.54
C TRP A 283 -87.28 31.38 -29.45
N LEU A 284 -86.81 32.22 -30.38
CA LEU A 284 -85.72 31.87 -31.31
C LEU A 284 -84.43 31.57 -30.53
N LYS A 285 -84.12 32.39 -29.52
CA LYS A 285 -82.96 32.15 -28.64
C LYS A 285 -83.07 30.84 -27.86
N GLN A 286 -84.26 30.52 -27.35
CA GLN A 286 -84.52 29.25 -26.64
C GLN A 286 -84.44 28.05 -27.58
N TRP A 287 -85.00 28.16 -28.78
CA TRP A 287 -84.94 27.13 -29.81
C TRP A 287 -83.50 26.87 -30.29
N GLU A 288 -82.74 27.93 -30.56
CA GLU A 288 -81.31 27.82 -30.92
C GLU A 288 -80.49 27.18 -29.80
N ALA A 289 -80.77 27.54 -28.54
CA ALA A 289 -80.10 26.94 -27.39
C ALA A 289 -80.43 25.44 -27.26
N ALA A 290 -81.69 25.05 -27.48
CA ALA A 290 -82.11 23.65 -27.49
C ALA A 290 -81.45 22.86 -28.63
N GLN A 291 -81.43 23.40 -29.85
CA GLN A 291 -80.73 22.83 -31.01
C GLN A 291 -79.23 22.63 -30.74
N ARG A 292 -78.55 23.65 -30.21
CA ARG A 292 -77.12 23.54 -29.84
C ARG A 292 -76.89 22.48 -28.77
N THR A 293 -77.77 22.41 -27.78
CA THR A 293 -77.68 21.40 -26.71
C THR A 293 -77.85 19.99 -27.28
N GLN A 294 -78.79 19.80 -28.21
CA GLN A 294 -79.01 18.52 -28.88
C GLN A 294 -77.81 18.13 -29.77
N GLN A 295 -77.32 19.04 -30.63
CA GLN A 295 -76.13 18.80 -31.45
C GLN A 295 -74.92 18.46 -30.58
N ARG A 296 -74.74 19.16 -29.47
CA ARG A 296 -73.66 18.88 -28.51
C ARG A 296 -73.84 17.52 -27.84
N ALA A 297 -75.06 17.13 -27.50
CA ALA A 297 -75.34 15.81 -26.93
C ALA A 297 -75.02 14.68 -27.94
N GLU A 298 -75.36 14.86 -29.21
CA GLU A 298 -75.04 13.90 -30.29
C GLU A 298 -73.52 13.80 -30.52
N GLU A 299 -72.81 14.93 -30.54
CA GLU A 299 -71.35 14.97 -30.64
C GLU A 299 -70.68 14.24 -29.46
N LEU A 300 -71.10 14.56 -28.23
CA LEU A 300 -70.60 13.91 -27.01
C LEU A 300 -70.91 12.42 -27.00
N ALA A 301 -72.10 12.01 -27.43
CA ALA A 301 -72.44 10.60 -27.58
C ALA A 301 -71.51 9.92 -28.59
N GLY A 302 -71.23 10.54 -29.74
CA GLY A 302 -70.27 10.04 -30.73
C GLY A 302 -68.84 9.89 -30.18
N MET A 303 -68.37 10.84 -29.36
CA MET A 303 -67.06 10.76 -28.72
C MET A 303 -66.97 9.69 -27.61
N LEU A 304 -68.05 9.51 -26.85
CA LEU A 304 -68.07 8.59 -25.70
C LEU A 304 -68.38 7.15 -26.09
N THR A 305 -69.10 6.89 -27.20
CA THR A 305 -69.48 5.54 -27.65
C THR A 305 -68.28 4.60 -27.87
N PRO A 306 -67.15 5.03 -28.46
CA PRO A 306 -65.95 4.18 -28.60
C PRO A 306 -65.29 3.83 -27.26
N ILE A 307 -65.40 4.72 -26.26
CA ILE A 307 -64.77 4.57 -24.94
C ILE A 307 -65.66 3.74 -24.00
N TYR A 308 -66.98 3.96 -24.09
CA TYR A 308 -68.00 3.31 -23.29
C TYR A 308 -69.03 2.65 -24.21
N PRO A 309 -68.71 1.46 -24.77
CA PRO A 309 -69.57 0.77 -25.74
C PRO A 309 -70.88 0.23 -25.14
N LYS A 310 -70.99 0.23 -23.80
CA LYS A 310 -72.24 -0.04 -23.08
C LYS A 310 -72.67 1.25 -22.38
N PRO A 311 -73.98 1.54 -22.30
CA PRO A 311 -74.45 2.66 -21.49
C PRO A 311 -74.05 2.42 -20.04
N VAL A 312 -73.23 3.32 -19.50
CA VAL A 312 -72.75 3.29 -18.12
C VAL A 312 -73.23 4.57 -17.44
N THR A 313 -73.77 4.43 -16.24
CA THR A 313 -74.19 5.57 -15.43
C THR A 313 -73.00 6.19 -14.70
N GLN A 314 -73.09 7.48 -14.38
CA GLN A 314 -72.06 8.16 -13.60
C GLN A 314 -71.79 7.46 -12.25
N ALA A 315 -72.83 6.89 -11.63
CA ALA A 315 -72.72 6.17 -10.37
C ALA A 315 -71.87 4.90 -10.50
N GLU A 316 -72.08 4.11 -11.56
CA GLU A 316 -71.29 2.90 -11.83
C GLU A 316 -69.81 3.23 -12.11
N LEU A 317 -69.55 4.33 -12.83
CA LEU A 317 -68.18 4.77 -13.12
C LEU A 317 -67.44 5.21 -11.85
N LEU A 318 -68.13 5.92 -10.95
CA LEU A 318 -67.58 6.32 -9.64
C LEU A 318 -67.30 5.10 -8.77
N GLN A 319 -68.21 4.12 -8.76
CA GLN A 319 -68.00 2.87 -8.02
C GLN A 319 -66.78 2.08 -8.55
N GLN A 320 -66.63 1.97 -9.87
CA GLN A 320 -65.45 1.32 -10.47
C GLN A 320 -64.16 2.06 -10.14
N LYS A 321 -64.17 3.39 -10.20
CA LYS A 321 -63.02 4.23 -9.81
C LYS A 321 -62.62 3.98 -8.36
N ASP A 322 -63.60 3.93 -7.45
CA ASP A 322 -63.34 3.69 -6.03
C ASP A 322 -62.82 2.27 -5.76
N GLN A 323 -63.36 1.25 -6.46
CA GLN A 323 -62.84 -0.12 -6.39
C GLN A 323 -61.39 -0.21 -6.87
N ILE A 324 -61.05 0.40 -8.01
CA ILE A 324 -59.68 0.43 -8.53
C ILE A 324 -58.75 1.17 -7.56
N LYS A 325 -59.21 2.28 -6.97
CA LYS A 325 -58.44 3.03 -5.97
C LYS A 325 -58.18 2.22 -4.70
N GLN A 326 -59.17 1.45 -4.24
CA GLN A 326 -59.00 0.53 -3.11
C GLN A 326 -57.98 -0.57 -3.43
N GLN A 327 -58.08 -1.19 -4.60
CA GLN A 327 -57.11 -2.21 -5.06
C GLN A 327 -55.70 -1.64 -5.16
N GLN A 328 -55.55 -0.43 -5.73
CA GLN A 328 -54.27 0.26 -5.80
C GLN A 328 -53.67 0.48 -4.41
N THR A 329 -54.48 0.91 -3.45
CA THR A 329 -54.04 1.13 -2.06
C THR A 329 -53.58 -0.17 -1.40
N GLN A 330 -54.31 -1.27 -1.62
CA GLN A 330 -53.93 -2.60 -1.10
C GLN A 330 -52.62 -3.10 -1.71
N LEU A 331 -52.45 -2.98 -3.03
CA LEU A 331 -51.21 -3.34 -3.72
C LEU A 331 -50.02 -2.50 -3.24
N GLN A 332 -50.23 -1.21 -3.01
CA GLN A 332 -49.19 -0.32 -2.48
C GLN A 332 -48.72 -0.75 -1.09
N ALA A 333 -49.65 -1.15 -0.21
CA ALA A 333 -49.34 -1.66 1.12
C ALA A 333 -48.57 -2.99 1.05
N GLN A 334 -48.96 -3.90 0.14
CA GLN A 334 -48.23 -5.17 -0.08
C GLN A 334 -46.80 -4.92 -0.57
N ILE A 335 -46.60 -3.98 -1.49
CA ILE A 335 -45.27 -3.60 -1.98
C ILE A 335 -44.40 -3.08 -0.83
N GLN A 336 -44.95 -2.23 0.04
CA GLN A 336 -44.22 -1.72 1.21
C GLN A 336 -43.79 -2.87 2.14
N GLN A 337 -44.72 -3.78 2.48
CA GLN A 337 -44.40 -4.94 3.33
C GLN A 337 -43.32 -5.83 2.73
N LEU A 338 -43.39 -6.14 1.42
CA LEU A 338 -42.37 -6.95 0.74
C LEU A 338 -41.02 -6.24 0.70
N THR A 339 -41.02 -4.92 0.55
CA THR A 339 -39.78 -4.11 0.56
C THR A 339 -39.11 -4.14 1.93
N GLU A 340 -39.89 -3.98 3.00
CA GLU A 340 -39.38 -4.09 4.38
C GLU A 340 -38.84 -5.50 4.68
N GLN A 341 -39.55 -6.55 4.26
CA GLN A 341 -39.08 -7.93 4.40
C GLN A 341 -37.76 -8.16 3.66
N LYS A 342 -37.64 -7.65 2.43
CA LYS A 342 -36.40 -7.72 1.65
C LYS A 342 -35.25 -7.03 2.37
N GLN A 343 -35.45 -5.80 2.85
CA GLN A 343 -34.42 -5.06 3.58
C GLN A 343 -33.98 -5.79 4.85
N ARG A 344 -34.94 -6.38 5.59
CA ARG A 344 -34.62 -7.18 6.78
C ARG A 344 -33.75 -8.39 6.43
N LEU A 345 -34.09 -9.13 5.38
CA LEU A 345 -33.31 -10.29 4.94
C LEU A 345 -31.91 -9.89 4.44
N GLU A 346 -31.78 -8.76 3.75
CA GLU A 346 -30.47 -8.22 3.35
C GLU A 346 -29.61 -7.87 4.57
N LEU A 347 -30.20 -7.26 5.60
CA LEU A 347 -29.50 -6.96 6.86
C LEU A 347 -29.10 -8.24 7.60
N GLU A 348 -29.96 -9.25 7.68
CA GLU A 348 -29.65 -10.55 8.28
C GLU A 348 -28.51 -11.27 7.52
N ALA A 349 -28.50 -11.19 6.17
CA ALA A 349 -27.42 -11.72 5.34
C ALA A 349 -26.09 -10.99 5.57
N VAL A 350 -26.11 -9.65 5.61
CA VAL A 350 -24.92 -8.83 5.91
C VAL A 350 -24.42 -9.07 7.33
N ALA A 351 -25.31 -9.20 8.31
CA ALA A 351 -24.94 -9.53 9.69
C ALA A 351 -24.30 -10.92 9.78
N SER A 352 -24.83 -11.90 9.05
CA SER A 352 -24.25 -13.25 8.96
C SER A 352 -22.87 -13.27 8.31
N GLN A 353 -22.63 -12.40 7.31
CA GLN A 353 -21.30 -12.20 6.72
C GLN A 353 -20.35 -11.46 7.67
N LYS A 354 -20.85 -10.47 8.42
CA LYS A 354 -20.08 -9.71 9.42
C LYS A 354 -19.74 -10.49 10.68
N ASN A 355 -20.49 -11.56 11.01
CA ASN A 355 -20.20 -12.43 12.14
C ASN A 355 -18.83 -13.13 12.05
N GLY A 356 -18.08 -12.93 10.96
CA GLY A 356 -16.66 -13.30 10.88
C GLY A 356 -16.44 -14.79 10.77
N THR A 357 -17.45 -15.62 11.02
CA THR A 357 -17.41 -17.08 10.96
C THR A 357 -16.95 -17.57 9.59
N LEU A 358 -17.42 -16.96 8.50
CA LEU A 358 -16.97 -17.34 7.16
C LEU A 358 -15.49 -16.99 6.93
N ASN A 359 -15.06 -15.81 7.38
CA ASN A 359 -13.66 -15.40 7.27
C ASN A 359 -12.73 -16.23 8.16
N GLN A 360 -13.20 -16.63 9.35
CA GLN A 360 -12.51 -17.54 10.26
C GLN A 360 -12.36 -18.92 9.63
N LEU A 361 -13.42 -19.46 9.04
CA LEU A 361 -13.35 -20.76 8.34
C LEU A 361 -12.41 -20.73 7.13
N TYR A 362 -12.40 -19.64 6.36
CA TYR A 362 -11.43 -19.47 5.26
C TYR A 362 -9.99 -19.36 5.77
N GLN A 363 -9.79 -18.67 6.90
CA GLN A 363 -8.48 -18.57 7.52
C GLN A 363 -8.01 -19.94 8.04
N GLU A 364 -8.87 -20.67 8.76
CA GLU A 364 -8.60 -22.03 9.23
C GLU A 364 -8.30 -22.99 8.08
N GLU A 365 -9.05 -22.90 6.97
CA GLU A 365 -8.78 -23.69 5.76
C GLU A 365 -7.39 -23.38 5.19
N SER A 366 -7.02 -22.10 5.10
CA SER A 366 -5.72 -21.68 4.59
C SER A 366 -4.57 -22.13 5.49
N GLU A 367 -4.74 -22.03 6.81
CA GLU A 367 -3.76 -22.48 7.79
C GLU A 367 -3.58 -24.01 7.71
N LEU A 368 -4.66 -24.78 7.64
CA LEU A 368 -4.60 -26.23 7.47
C LEU A 368 -3.94 -26.64 6.16
N LYS A 369 -4.22 -25.95 5.05
CA LYS A 369 -3.56 -26.21 3.76
C LYS A 369 -2.05 -25.98 3.83
N ALA A 370 -1.61 -24.90 4.46
CA ALA A 370 -0.19 -24.62 4.64
C ALA A 370 0.50 -25.71 5.48
N VAL A 371 -0.14 -26.16 6.56
CA VAL A 371 0.36 -27.27 7.40
C VAL A 371 0.44 -28.57 6.60
N ILE A 372 -0.57 -28.88 5.77
CA ILE A 372 -0.56 -30.06 4.90
C ILE A 372 0.61 -30.00 3.91
N GLU A 373 0.85 -28.85 3.29
CA GLU A 373 1.95 -28.67 2.34
C GLU A 373 3.31 -28.87 3.01
N GLU A 374 3.52 -28.25 4.18
CA GLU A 374 4.76 -28.42 4.97
C GLU A 374 4.98 -29.89 5.37
N LEU A 375 3.94 -30.56 5.87
CA LEU A 375 4.02 -31.97 6.26
C LEU A 375 4.26 -32.87 5.05
N ALA A 376 3.69 -32.57 3.89
CA ALA A 376 3.90 -33.34 2.66
C ALA A 376 5.36 -33.24 2.18
N VAL A 377 5.95 -32.06 2.21
CA VAL A 377 7.37 -31.85 1.89
C VAL A 377 8.27 -32.60 2.88
N ALA A 378 8.00 -32.46 4.18
CA ALA A 378 8.76 -33.15 5.22
C ALA A 378 8.65 -34.68 5.08
N TRP A 379 7.46 -35.20 4.83
CA TRP A 379 7.24 -36.63 4.58
C TRP A 379 7.99 -37.10 3.32
N GLY A 380 7.88 -36.37 2.21
CA GLY A 380 8.56 -36.71 0.96
C GLY A 380 10.08 -36.76 1.11
N SER A 381 10.67 -35.79 1.83
CA SER A 381 12.12 -35.78 2.11
C SER A 381 12.56 -36.99 2.94
N ARG A 382 11.78 -37.37 3.96
CA ARG A 382 12.07 -38.54 4.81
C ARG A 382 11.91 -39.84 4.04
N GLN A 383 10.89 -39.94 3.19
CA GLN A 383 10.66 -41.13 2.36
C GLN A 383 11.80 -41.32 1.35
N LEU A 384 12.27 -40.24 0.72
CA LEU A 384 13.42 -40.30 -0.17
C LEU A 384 14.70 -40.70 0.56
N ALA A 385 14.97 -40.11 1.73
CA ALA A 385 16.12 -40.48 2.56
C ALA A 385 16.07 -41.97 2.97
N ALA A 386 14.91 -42.46 3.38
CA ALA A 386 14.70 -43.87 3.72
C ALA A 386 14.93 -44.78 2.51
N SER A 387 14.45 -44.41 1.32
CA SER A 387 14.70 -45.17 0.08
C SER A 387 16.19 -45.24 -0.23
N ILE A 388 16.89 -44.10 -0.23
CA ILE A 388 18.33 -44.04 -0.53
C ILE A 388 19.13 -44.89 0.47
N LEU A 389 18.82 -44.77 1.77
CA LEU A 389 19.47 -45.60 2.79
C LEU A 389 19.21 -47.09 2.55
N THR A 390 17.99 -47.46 2.19
CA THR A 390 17.63 -48.84 1.85
C THR A 390 18.43 -49.33 0.65
N ASP A 391 18.49 -48.54 -0.43
CA ASP A 391 19.21 -48.87 -1.65
C ASP A 391 20.71 -49.05 -1.37
N VAL A 392 21.32 -48.12 -0.64
CA VAL A 392 22.74 -48.19 -0.22
C VAL A 392 23.00 -49.42 0.65
N THR A 393 22.14 -49.72 1.62
CA THR A 393 22.30 -50.91 2.48
C THR A 393 22.12 -52.22 1.69
N THR A 394 21.23 -52.21 0.69
CA THR A 394 20.98 -53.37 -0.17
C THR A 394 22.16 -53.60 -1.09
N GLU A 395 22.68 -52.56 -1.73
CA GLU A 395 23.85 -52.63 -2.60
C GLU A 395 25.11 -53.08 -1.83
N LEU A 396 25.35 -52.53 -0.64
CA LEU A 396 26.44 -52.98 0.25
C LEU A 396 26.28 -54.47 0.61
N SER A 397 25.05 -54.91 0.91
CA SER A 397 24.78 -56.31 1.28
C SER A 397 24.91 -57.26 0.08
N GLU A 398 24.40 -56.89 -1.09
CA GLU A 398 24.42 -57.72 -2.31
C GLU A 398 25.83 -57.83 -2.91
N GLN A 399 26.68 -56.81 -2.75
CA GLN A 399 28.03 -56.82 -3.33
C GLN A 399 29.11 -57.26 -2.34
N GLN A 400 29.13 -56.72 -1.11
CA GLN A 400 30.26 -56.96 -0.19
C GLN A 400 30.15 -58.27 0.57
N LEU A 401 28.94 -58.70 0.95
CA LEU A 401 28.77 -59.93 1.72
C LEU A 401 29.18 -61.18 0.92
N PRO A 402 28.78 -61.37 -0.36
CA PRO A 402 29.23 -62.52 -1.13
C PRO A 402 30.76 -62.53 -1.34
N GLN A 403 31.36 -61.36 -1.55
CA GLN A 403 32.81 -61.22 -1.69
C GLN A 403 33.53 -61.58 -0.38
N LEU A 404 33.01 -61.13 0.76
CA LEU A 404 33.53 -61.45 2.09
C LEU A 404 33.44 -62.95 2.37
N LEU A 405 32.27 -63.56 2.14
CA LEU A 405 32.07 -64.99 2.36
C LEU A 405 32.94 -65.83 1.43
N SER A 406 33.14 -65.41 0.18
CA SER A 406 34.05 -66.09 -0.75
C SER A 406 35.52 -66.02 -0.28
N ALA A 407 35.99 -64.84 0.13
CA ALA A 407 37.35 -64.67 0.66
C ALA A 407 37.55 -65.45 1.97
N ALA A 408 36.59 -65.35 2.89
CA ALA A 408 36.60 -66.09 4.15
C ALA A 408 36.53 -67.60 3.93
N SER A 409 35.76 -68.10 2.95
CA SER A 409 35.72 -69.51 2.59
C SER A 409 37.09 -70.03 2.18
N THR A 410 37.84 -69.25 1.39
CA THR A 410 39.20 -69.59 0.95
C THR A 410 40.14 -69.76 2.15
N TYR A 411 40.12 -68.81 3.10
CA TYR A 411 40.93 -68.92 4.31
C TYR A 411 40.46 -70.04 5.25
N PHE A 412 39.15 -70.27 5.35
CA PHE A 412 38.60 -71.31 6.21
C PHE A 412 38.93 -72.71 5.71
N GLU A 413 38.94 -72.91 4.39
CA GLU A 413 39.41 -74.13 3.76
C GLU A 413 40.88 -74.41 4.10
N GLN A 414 41.74 -73.39 3.99
CA GLN A 414 43.15 -73.53 4.34
C GLN A 414 43.36 -73.86 5.83
N LEU A 415 42.69 -73.13 6.73
CA LEU A 415 42.83 -73.32 8.17
C LEU A 415 42.28 -74.67 8.63
N SER A 416 41.15 -75.10 8.06
CA SER A 416 40.52 -76.38 8.39
C SER A 416 41.15 -77.58 7.66
N ASN A 417 42.26 -77.37 6.94
CA ASN A 417 42.94 -78.39 6.13
C ASN A 417 41.99 -79.08 5.12
N GLY A 418 41.13 -78.30 4.48
CA GLY A 418 40.17 -78.74 3.47
C GLY A 418 38.90 -79.37 4.03
N ARG A 419 38.69 -79.39 5.36
CA ARG A 419 37.50 -80.00 5.96
C ARG A 419 36.21 -79.22 5.67
N TYR A 420 36.30 -77.90 5.58
CA TYR A 420 35.19 -77.01 5.26
C TYR A 420 35.61 -76.10 4.11
N GLN A 421 34.96 -76.23 2.95
CA GLN A 421 35.32 -75.48 1.75
C GLN A 421 34.58 -74.15 1.61
N LYS A 422 33.41 -74.00 2.26
CA LYS A 422 32.58 -72.79 2.11
C LYS A 422 31.99 -72.31 3.43
N ILE A 423 31.76 -71.01 3.47
CA ILE A 423 30.92 -70.32 4.46
C ILE A 423 29.74 -69.75 3.68
N LEU A 424 28.53 -70.14 4.05
CA LEU A 424 27.30 -69.72 3.40
C LEU A 424 26.40 -68.99 4.39
N LEU A 425 25.42 -68.26 3.87
CA LEU A 425 24.35 -67.65 4.65
C LEU A 425 23.05 -68.40 4.34
N GLU A 426 22.50 -69.11 5.33
CA GLU A 426 21.22 -69.81 5.23
C GLU A 426 20.24 -69.20 6.25
N ASN A 427 19.09 -68.70 5.79
CA ASN A 427 18.08 -68.04 6.63
C ASN A 427 18.64 -66.92 7.53
N GLY A 428 19.64 -66.17 7.06
CA GLY A 428 20.29 -65.09 7.81
C GLY A 428 21.34 -65.57 8.84
N LEU A 429 21.62 -66.87 8.91
CA LEU A 429 22.64 -67.45 9.79
C LEU A 429 23.82 -67.96 8.97
N LEU A 430 25.03 -67.75 9.47
CA LEU A 430 26.23 -68.31 8.86
C LEU A 430 26.29 -69.83 9.11
N VAL A 431 26.60 -70.59 8.07
CA VAL A 431 26.83 -72.03 8.13
C VAL A 431 28.15 -72.39 7.47
N ALA A 432 28.85 -73.37 8.03
CA ALA A 432 30.04 -73.96 7.41
C ALA A 432 29.59 -75.09 6.49
N ALA A 433 30.12 -75.18 5.28
CA ALA A 433 29.74 -76.20 4.32
C ALA A 433 30.95 -76.99 3.85
N ASN A 434 30.75 -78.28 3.64
CA ASN A 434 31.68 -79.12 2.92
C ASN A 434 31.08 -79.62 1.59
N ALA A 435 31.75 -80.55 0.89
CA ALA A 435 31.28 -81.07 -0.39
C ALA A 435 29.91 -81.80 -0.33
N SER A 436 29.47 -82.27 0.84
CA SER A 436 28.28 -83.11 1.00
C SER A 436 27.21 -82.53 1.92
N GLU A 437 27.58 -81.70 2.90
CA GLU A 437 26.70 -81.29 4.00
C GLU A 437 26.98 -79.85 4.48
N THR A 438 25.98 -79.24 5.11
CA THR A 438 26.09 -77.97 5.82
C THR A 438 26.03 -78.17 7.32
N PHE A 439 26.80 -77.38 8.06
CA PHE A 439 26.98 -77.46 9.50
C PHE A 439 26.64 -76.11 10.12
N SER A 440 25.74 -76.12 11.10
CA SER A 440 25.51 -74.95 11.95
C SER A 440 26.79 -74.60 12.70
N ILE A 441 27.09 -73.31 12.83
CA ILE A 441 28.27 -72.84 13.59
C ILE A 441 28.23 -73.34 15.04
N ILE A 442 27.04 -73.47 15.62
CA ILE A 442 26.85 -73.89 17.01
C ILE A 442 27.41 -75.31 17.22
N ASP A 443 27.32 -76.17 16.21
CA ASP A 443 27.74 -77.58 16.24
C ASP A 443 29.23 -77.77 15.96
N LEU A 444 29.94 -76.71 15.58
CA LEU A 444 31.39 -76.76 15.38
C LEU A 444 32.14 -76.86 16.71
N SER A 445 33.25 -77.61 16.72
CA SER A 445 34.16 -77.64 17.88
C SER A 445 34.77 -76.26 18.15
N THR A 446 35.18 -75.98 19.39
CA THR A 446 35.75 -74.69 19.79
C THR A 446 36.90 -74.24 18.88
N GLY A 447 37.87 -75.12 18.61
CA GLY A 447 38.97 -74.79 17.70
C GLY A 447 38.54 -74.55 16.25
N THR A 448 37.42 -75.13 15.79
CA THR A 448 36.89 -74.89 14.44
C THR A 448 36.10 -73.57 14.39
N LYS A 449 35.40 -73.20 15.47
CA LYS A 449 34.78 -71.87 15.62
C LYS A 449 35.84 -70.78 15.57
N ASP A 450 36.96 -70.96 16.26
CA ASP A 450 38.07 -70.01 16.24
C ASP A 450 38.67 -69.85 14.84
N GLN A 451 38.82 -70.96 14.09
CA GLN A 451 39.26 -70.92 12.69
C GLN A 451 38.28 -70.19 11.78
N LEU A 452 36.98 -70.39 11.97
CA LEU A 452 35.94 -69.69 11.21
C LEU A 452 35.98 -68.18 11.46
N ILE A 453 36.06 -67.77 12.73
CA ILE A 453 36.18 -66.36 13.11
C ILE A 453 37.45 -65.75 12.50
N MET A 454 38.56 -66.49 12.57
CA MET A 454 39.84 -66.07 12.02
C MET A 454 39.77 -65.91 10.49
N ALA A 455 39.17 -66.87 9.80
CA ALA A 455 38.97 -66.83 8.36
C ALA A 455 38.09 -65.66 7.92
N LEU A 456 37.03 -65.32 8.68
CA LEU A 456 36.19 -64.16 8.42
C LEU A 456 36.97 -62.85 8.56
N ARG A 457 37.82 -62.73 9.59
CA ARG A 457 38.69 -61.57 9.80
C ARG A 457 39.71 -61.41 8.66
N PHE A 458 40.37 -62.50 8.24
CA PHE A 458 41.27 -62.46 7.10
C PHE A 458 40.54 -62.18 5.78
N GLY A 459 39.34 -62.74 5.59
CA GLY A 459 38.50 -62.44 4.44
C GLY A 459 38.18 -60.95 4.34
N TYR A 460 37.82 -60.32 5.46
CA TYR A 460 37.59 -58.88 5.51
C TYR A 460 38.83 -58.07 5.16
N LEU A 461 39.98 -58.42 5.76
CA LEU A 461 41.24 -57.72 5.50
C LEU A 461 41.71 -57.92 4.05
N ALA A 462 41.48 -59.09 3.45
CA ALA A 462 41.82 -59.35 2.05
C ALA A 462 41.04 -58.44 1.08
N LEU A 463 39.76 -58.13 1.38
CA LEU A 463 38.99 -57.16 0.59
C LEU A 463 39.54 -55.73 0.70
N GLN A 464 40.26 -55.40 1.78
CA GLN A 464 40.87 -54.10 2.02
C GLN A 464 42.36 -54.04 1.63
N LYS A 465 42.88 -55.06 0.94
CA LYS A 465 44.32 -55.20 0.61
C LYS A 465 44.90 -54.00 -0.16
N ASN A 466 44.09 -53.28 -0.95
CA ASN A 466 44.55 -52.11 -1.70
C ASN A 466 44.67 -50.84 -0.84
N HIS A 467 44.15 -50.87 0.40
CA HIS A 467 44.18 -49.78 1.36
C HIS A 467 44.52 -50.29 2.77
N PRO A 468 45.72 -50.84 3.01
CA PRO A 468 46.10 -51.36 4.33
C PRO A 468 46.22 -50.21 5.34
N LEU A 469 45.34 -50.18 6.34
CA LEU A 469 45.23 -49.07 7.30
C LEU A 469 46.25 -49.16 8.45
N CYS A 470 46.62 -50.37 8.89
CA CYS A 470 47.45 -50.61 10.07
C CYS A 470 48.07 -52.02 10.09
N PRO A 471 49.12 -52.27 10.90
CA PRO A 471 49.64 -53.62 11.15
C PRO A 471 48.60 -54.47 11.89
N ILE A 472 48.65 -55.78 11.65
CA ILE A 472 47.81 -56.78 12.33
C ILE A 472 48.57 -57.31 13.53
N ILE A 473 47.96 -57.23 14.71
CA ILE A 473 48.52 -57.78 15.95
C ILE A 473 47.66 -58.97 16.38
N ILE A 474 48.29 -60.13 16.56
CA ILE A 474 47.62 -61.36 17.00
C ILE A 474 48.26 -61.79 18.32
N ASP A 475 47.46 -61.82 19.38
CA ASP A 475 47.87 -62.23 20.73
C ASP A 475 47.24 -63.59 21.05
N ASP A 476 48.06 -64.65 21.11
CA ASP A 476 47.66 -66.05 21.38
C ASP A 476 46.41 -66.54 20.60
N GLY A 477 46.28 -66.13 19.33
CA GLY A 477 45.07 -66.34 18.50
C GLY A 477 44.77 -67.78 18.06
N TRP A 478 45.46 -68.79 18.59
CA TRP A 478 45.38 -70.20 18.17
C TRP A 478 45.43 -71.19 19.35
N LEU A 479 45.03 -70.74 20.54
CA LEU A 479 45.06 -71.55 21.77
C LEU A 479 44.37 -72.93 21.63
N HIS A 480 43.28 -72.99 20.85
CA HIS A 480 42.50 -74.22 20.65
C HIS A 480 42.88 -75.01 19.38
N TYR A 481 44.02 -74.70 18.74
CA TYR A 481 44.43 -75.37 17.51
C TYR A 481 45.31 -76.58 17.82
N ASP A 482 45.06 -77.70 17.14
CA ASP A 482 45.99 -78.83 17.13
C ASP A 482 47.25 -78.52 16.28
N SER A 483 48.27 -79.36 16.38
CA SER A 483 49.55 -79.18 15.69
C SER A 483 49.43 -78.95 14.18
N VAL A 484 48.54 -79.71 13.51
CA VAL A 484 48.33 -79.58 12.06
C VAL A 484 47.71 -78.22 11.74
N ARG A 485 46.72 -77.80 12.53
CA ARG A 485 46.05 -76.50 12.37
C ARG A 485 46.99 -75.33 12.65
N LYS A 486 47.87 -75.44 13.65
CA LYS A 486 48.91 -74.44 13.95
C LYS A 486 49.88 -74.28 12.78
N GLU A 487 50.33 -75.38 12.18
CA GLU A 487 51.19 -75.33 10.99
C GLU A 487 50.51 -74.65 9.81
N ARG A 488 49.23 -74.97 9.54
CA ARG A 488 48.43 -74.31 8.49
C ARG A 488 48.25 -72.83 8.76
N PHE A 489 48.00 -72.46 10.01
CA PHE A 489 47.88 -71.07 10.42
C PHE A 489 49.19 -70.30 10.21
N ALA A 490 50.34 -70.87 10.60
CA ALA A 490 51.65 -70.27 10.36
C ALA A 490 51.95 -70.09 8.86
N ALA A 491 51.57 -71.06 8.02
CA ALA A 491 51.69 -70.95 6.57
C ALA A 491 50.82 -69.83 5.99
N LEU A 492 49.56 -69.71 6.45
CA LEU A 492 48.65 -68.63 6.06
C LEU A 492 49.21 -67.27 6.46
N LEU A 493 49.73 -67.11 7.67
CA LEU A 493 50.31 -65.85 8.13
C LEU A 493 51.53 -65.43 7.32
N LYS A 494 52.37 -66.38 6.88
CA LYS A 494 53.47 -66.10 5.95
C LYS A 494 52.96 -65.50 4.64
N GLU A 495 51.93 -66.09 4.05
CA GLU A 495 51.34 -65.61 2.81
C GLU A 495 50.69 -64.23 3.01
N PHE A 496 49.91 -64.09 4.07
CA PHE A 496 49.24 -62.84 4.43
C PHE A 496 50.24 -61.72 4.72
N GLY A 497 51.40 -62.07 5.31
CA GLY A 497 52.55 -61.22 5.58
C GLY A 497 53.14 -60.53 4.35
N GLN A 498 52.86 -61.01 3.14
CA GLN A 498 53.25 -60.33 1.90
C GLN A 498 52.45 -59.06 1.63
N SER A 499 51.25 -58.96 2.20
CA SER A 499 50.31 -57.85 1.98
C SER A 499 50.12 -56.98 3.21
N TYR A 500 50.27 -57.56 4.41
CA TYR A 500 50.13 -56.87 5.69
C TYR A 500 51.35 -57.12 6.58
N GLN A 501 51.75 -56.13 7.37
CA GLN A 501 52.64 -56.41 8.50
C GLN A 501 51.86 -57.17 9.57
N VAL A 502 52.30 -58.38 9.91
CA VAL A 502 51.70 -59.22 10.95
C VAL A 502 52.67 -59.35 12.12
N ILE A 503 52.20 -59.01 13.32
CA ILE A 503 52.94 -59.12 14.57
C ILE A 503 52.21 -60.13 15.45
N CYS A 504 52.88 -61.24 15.75
CA CYS A 504 52.35 -62.30 16.59
C CYS A 504 53.02 -62.28 17.96
N LEU A 505 52.21 -62.22 19.02
CA LEU A 505 52.64 -62.34 20.41
C LEU A 505 52.13 -63.69 20.92
N SER A 506 53.04 -64.54 21.41
CA SER A 506 52.66 -65.83 21.95
C SER A 506 53.72 -66.46 22.84
N SER A 507 53.28 -67.32 23.75
CA SER A 507 54.12 -68.20 24.56
C SER A 507 54.28 -69.62 23.99
N ASP A 508 53.63 -69.92 22.85
CA ASP A 508 53.58 -71.25 22.25
C ASP A 508 54.89 -71.63 21.53
N GLN A 509 55.67 -72.51 22.14
CA GLN A 509 56.94 -73.01 21.59
C GLN A 509 56.77 -73.81 20.30
N GLU A 510 55.60 -74.41 20.08
CA GLU A 510 55.34 -75.18 18.87
C GLU A 510 55.29 -74.26 17.65
N MET A 511 54.67 -73.09 17.79
CA MET A 511 54.62 -72.09 16.72
C MET A 511 56.00 -71.54 16.34
N VAL A 512 56.92 -71.40 17.30
CA VAL A 512 58.31 -71.00 17.03
C VAL A 512 58.95 -71.95 16.02
N SER A 513 58.71 -73.27 16.15
CA SER A 513 59.25 -74.27 15.22
C SER A 513 58.70 -74.10 13.79
N TYR A 514 57.41 -73.79 13.64
CA TYR A 514 56.80 -73.53 12.34
C TYR A 514 57.31 -72.23 11.72
N TYR A 515 57.46 -71.16 12.51
CA TYR A 515 58.04 -69.90 12.02
C TYR A 515 59.50 -70.05 11.57
N GLN A 516 60.31 -70.85 12.28
CA GLN A 516 61.66 -71.20 11.83
C GLN A 516 61.65 -71.98 10.52
N LYS A 517 60.78 -72.99 10.41
CA LYS A 517 60.56 -73.78 9.17
C LYS A 517 60.19 -72.87 7.99
N TYR A 518 59.38 -71.85 8.24
CA TYR A 518 58.93 -70.89 7.23
C TYR A 518 59.85 -69.66 7.07
N GLN A 519 61.01 -69.64 7.74
CA GLN A 519 62.01 -68.56 7.70
C GLN A 519 61.43 -67.18 8.07
N GLN A 520 60.53 -67.14 9.06
CA GLN A 520 59.96 -65.90 9.59
C GLN A 520 60.81 -65.37 10.77
N PRO A 521 60.88 -64.05 10.98
CA PRO A 521 61.63 -63.46 12.09
C PRO A 521 60.98 -63.82 13.43
N ILE A 522 61.79 -64.19 14.42
CA ILE A 522 61.34 -64.54 15.77
C ILE A 522 62.16 -63.75 16.79
N GLN A 523 61.49 -63.07 17.70
CA GLN A 523 62.12 -62.32 18.77
C GLN A 523 61.72 -62.89 20.13
N ASP A 524 62.71 -63.36 20.88
CA ASP A 524 62.53 -63.84 22.24
C ASP A 524 62.59 -62.65 23.22
N LEU A 525 61.45 -62.30 23.80
CA LEU A 525 61.32 -61.17 24.74
C LEU A 525 61.87 -61.49 26.14
N SER A 526 62.19 -62.75 26.45
CA SER A 526 62.76 -63.16 27.75
C SER A 526 64.27 -62.92 27.84
N LYS A 527 64.94 -62.87 26.69
CA LYS A 527 66.35 -62.50 26.57
C LYS A 527 66.39 -60.99 26.34
N GLY A 528 66.68 -60.23 27.40
CA GLY A 528 66.72 -58.76 27.34
C GLY A 528 67.46 -58.23 26.10
N SER A 529 66.95 -57.13 25.54
CA SER A 529 67.30 -56.59 24.22
C SER A 529 68.81 -56.61 23.91
N GLU A 530 69.28 -57.59 23.15
CA GLU A 530 70.50 -57.41 22.36
C GLU A 530 70.19 -56.47 21.19
N ARG A 531 71.06 -55.47 21.02
CA ARG A 531 70.86 -54.28 20.19
C ARG A 531 70.54 -54.63 18.74
N PHE A 532 69.52 -53.94 18.23
CA PHE A 532 69.17 -53.83 16.81
C PHE A 532 70.42 -53.49 15.95
N GLY A 533 70.63 -54.25 14.88
CA GLY A 533 71.56 -53.99 13.79
C GLY A 533 70.92 -54.34 12.47
#